data_AF-A0A1M3JXI7-F1
#
_entry.id   AF-A0A1M3JXI7-F1
#
_cell.length_a   1.000
_cell.length_b   1.000
_cell.length_c   1.000
_cell.angle_alpha   90.00
_cell.angle_beta   90.00
_cell.angle_gamma   90.00
#
_symmetry.space_group_name_H-M   'P 1'
#
loop_
_entity.id
_entity.type
_entity.pdbx_description
1 polymer ?
#
loop_
_entity_poly.entity_id
_entity_poly.type
_entity_poly.pdbx_seq_one_letter_code
_entity_poly.pdbx_strand_id
1 'polypeptide(L)'
;MRFDSAPDQMRCQYCGVSFEIEENGQHLFFVDTPLNLENELRRRWVTRNQLSSVIENKKIETASQNSALEAKPAPSRANPLRADAVKKARTLVELGNSAEVIRQSLTDTMNLTDFAIEEIISDAIGVHKMKMKKRFQKITVISAVALTLVITLLFFLTRLF
;
A
#
# COMPACT_ATOMS: atom_id res chain seq x y z
N MET A 1 7.12 -18.02 -40.25
CA MET A 1 7.58 -19.39 -39.97
C MET A 1 6.55 -20.01 -39.05
N ARG A 2 5.79 -21.01 -39.52
CA ARG A 2 4.92 -21.83 -38.66
C ARG A 2 5.84 -22.83 -37.98
N PHE A 3 5.94 -22.77 -36.66
CA PHE A 3 6.49 -23.89 -35.90
C PHE A 3 5.35 -24.89 -35.79
N ASP A 4 5.51 -26.06 -36.40
CA ASP A 4 4.61 -27.18 -36.19
C ASP A 4 4.63 -27.48 -34.69
N SER A 5 3.46 -27.36 -34.05
CA SER A 5 3.31 -27.55 -32.61
C SER A 5 3.76 -28.95 -32.24
N ALA A 6 4.80 -29.06 -31.42
CA ALA A 6 5.21 -30.34 -30.84
C ALA A 6 4.05 -30.89 -29.98
N PRO A 7 3.87 -32.22 -29.90
CA PRO A 7 2.74 -32.83 -29.19
C PRO A 7 2.65 -32.43 -27.71
N ASP A 8 3.78 -32.05 -27.09
CA ASP A 8 3.88 -31.66 -25.68
C ASP A 8 3.93 -30.14 -25.47
N GLN A 9 3.68 -29.36 -26.54
CA GLN A 9 3.63 -27.92 -26.46
C GLN A 9 2.26 -27.47 -25.96
N MET A 10 2.25 -26.74 -24.85
CA MET A 10 1.06 -26.14 -24.27
C MET A 10 1.11 -24.62 -24.37
N ARG A 11 -0.08 -24.02 -24.47
CA ARG A 11 -0.24 -22.56 -24.51
C ARG A 11 -1.17 -22.11 -23.39
N CYS A 12 -0.69 -21.19 -22.55
CA CYS A 12 -1.51 -20.59 -21.53
C CYS A 12 -2.54 -19.64 -22.16
N GLN A 13 -3.83 -19.86 -21.92
CA GLN A 13 -4.90 -19.00 -22.46
C GLN A 13 -4.93 -17.60 -21.84
N TYR A 14 -4.35 -17.42 -20.66
CA TYR A 14 -4.37 -16.15 -19.93
C TYR A 14 -3.24 -15.21 -20.34
N CYS A 15 -2.00 -15.71 -20.40
CA CYS A 15 -0.83 -14.89 -20.72
C CYS A 15 -0.28 -15.13 -22.14
N GLY A 16 -0.86 -16.07 -22.89
CA GLY A 16 -0.48 -16.35 -24.28
C GLY A 16 0.86 -17.07 -24.45
N VAL A 17 1.57 -17.38 -23.36
CA VAL A 17 2.89 -18.00 -23.32
C VAL A 17 2.81 -19.46 -23.74
N SER A 18 3.72 -19.86 -24.64
CA SER A 18 3.89 -21.21 -25.14
C SER A 18 5.05 -21.90 -24.43
N PHE A 19 4.85 -23.08 -23.88
CA PHE A 19 5.87 -23.85 -23.18
C PHE A 19 5.72 -25.36 -23.41
N GLU A 20 6.82 -26.08 -23.29
CA GLU A 20 6.89 -27.54 -23.37
C GLU A 20 7.15 -28.11 -21.98
N ILE A 21 6.64 -29.31 -21.73
CA ILE A 21 6.89 -30.06 -20.49
C ILE A 21 7.75 -31.27 -20.83
N GLU A 22 8.78 -31.53 -20.01
CA GLU A 22 9.58 -32.75 -20.11
C GLU A 22 8.72 -33.99 -19.82
N GLU A 23 9.02 -35.15 -20.42
CA GLU A 23 8.24 -36.39 -20.25
C GLU A 23 8.01 -36.80 -18.78
N ASN A 24 8.93 -36.43 -17.88
CA ASN A 24 8.85 -36.70 -16.44
C ASN A 24 8.03 -35.65 -15.65
N GLY A 25 7.59 -34.56 -16.29
CA GLY A 25 6.86 -33.46 -15.67
C GLY A 25 7.65 -32.54 -14.73
N GLN A 26 8.98 -32.68 -14.64
CA GLN A 26 9.80 -31.95 -13.66
C GLN A 26 10.31 -30.61 -14.18
N HIS A 27 10.54 -30.51 -15.49
CA HIS A 27 11.05 -29.32 -16.13
C HIS A 27 10.09 -28.74 -17.17
N LEU A 28 10.14 -27.43 -17.30
CA LEU A 28 9.39 -26.64 -18.26
C LEU A 28 10.38 -25.93 -19.19
N PHE A 29 10.09 -25.89 -20.48
CA PHE A 29 10.86 -25.13 -21.46
C PHE A 29 9.97 -24.07 -22.11
N PHE A 30 10.35 -22.80 -21.99
CA PHE A 30 9.58 -21.71 -22.58
C PHE A 30 9.96 -21.53 -24.05
N VAL A 31 9.03 -21.88 -24.96
CA VAL A 31 9.19 -21.67 -26.41
C VAL A 31 9.12 -20.18 -26.72
N ASP A 32 8.11 -19.51 -26.18
CA ASP A 32 7.94 -18.06 -26.24
C ASP A 32 8.16 -17.47 -24.84
N THR A 33 9.35 -16.94 -24.59
CA THR A 33 9.62 -16.30 -23.29
C THR A 33 8.93 -14.94 -23.24
N PRO A 34 8.09 -14.65 -22.23
CA PRO A 34 7.50 -13.33 -22.09
C PRO A 34 8.60 -12.28 -21.86
N LEU A 35 8.44 -11.08 -22.43
CA LEU A 35 9.41 -9.96 -22.41
C LEU A 35 9.97 -9.71 -21.00
N ASN A 36 9.13 -9.86 -19.98
CA ASN A 36 9.51 -9.65 -18.58
C ASN A 36 10.42 -10.73 -17.99
N LEU A 37 10.75 -11.82 -18.69
CA LEU A 37 11.52 -12.96 -18.18
C LEU A 37 12.65 -13.40 -19.13
N GLU A 38 12.93 -12.61 -20.17
CA GLU A 38 13.73 -13.00 -21.33
C GLU A 38 15.19 -13.34 -21.01
N ASN A 39 15.81 -12.70 -20.02
CA ASN A 39 17.24 -12.90 -19.77
C ASN A 39 17.55 -14.16 -18.95
N GLU A 40 16.61 -14.63 -18.14
CA GLU A 40 16.87 -15.75 -17.25
C GLU A 40 16.27 -17.04 -17.77
N LEU A 41 15.07 -17.02 -18.36
CA LEU A 41 14.34 -18.25 -18.71
C LEU A 41 14.51 -18.69 -20.18
N ARG A 42 15.16 -17.87 -21.01
CA ARG A 42 15.23 -18.14 -22.44
C ARG A 42 16.10 -19.35 -22.76
N ARG A 43 15.53 -20.28 -23.54
CA ARG A 43 16.21 -21.46 -24.10
C ARG A 43 16.82 -22.40 -23.06
N ARG A 44 16.22 -22.50 -21.87
CA ARG A 44 16.65 -23.46 -20.84
C ARG A 44 15.47 -24.21 -20.25
N TRP A 45 15.69 -25.48 -19.91
CA TRP A 45 14.77 -26.26 -19.08
C TRP A 45 14.84 -25.74 -17.65
N VAL A 46 13.69 -25.40 -17.07
CA VAL A 46 13.61 -24.89 -15.71
C VAL A 46 12.70 -25.74 -14.85
N THR A 47 13.12 -25.98 -13.62
CA THR A 47 12.26 -26.60 -12.61
C THR A 47 11.24 -25.58 -12.10
N ARG A 48 10.17 -26.09 -11.49
CA ARG A 48 9.18 -25.25 -10.78
C ARG A 48 9.84 -24.34 -9.73
N ASN A 49 10.83 -24.83 -8.99
CA ASN A 49 11.51 -24.07 -7.93
C ASN A 49 12.36 -22.92 -8.49
N GLN A 50 13.01 -23.15 -9.63
CA GLN A 50 13.75 -22.09 -10.33
C GLN A 50 12.78 -21.06 -10.91
N LEU A 51 11.64 -21.50 -11.46
CA LEU A 51 10.65 -20.56 -11.98
C LEU A 51 10.08 -19.66 -10.88
N SER A 52 9.75 -20.23 -9.71
CA SER A 52 9.25 -19.43 -8.58
C SER A 52 10.28 -18.42 -8.08
N SER A 53 11.56 -18.78 -8.00
CA SER A 53 12.58 -17.84 -7.54
C SER A 53 12.81 -16.69 -8.51
N VAL A 54 12.78 -16.96 -9.83
CA VAL A 54 12.85 -15.88 -10.84
C VAL A 54 11.63 -14.95 -10.74
N ILE A 55 10.43 -15.50 -10.56
CA ILE A 55 9.21 -14.69 -10.42
C ILE A 55 9.24 -13.84 -9.14
N GLU A 56 9.67 -14.40 -8.02
CA GLU A 56 9.79 -13.69 -6.74
C GLU A 56 10.85 -12.59 -6.80
N ASN A 57 12.04 -12.90 -7.33
CA ASN A 57 13.10 -11.91 -7.51
C ASN A 57 12.64 -10.78 -8.42
N LYS A 58 11.96 -11.09 -9.54
CA LYS A 58 11.39 -10.06 -10.41
C LYS A 58 10.25 -9.30 -9.77
N LYS A 59 9.44 -9.90 -8.89
CA LYS A 59 8.43 -9.15 -8.13
C LYS A 59 9.08 -8.17 -7.16
N ILE A 60 10.24 -8.51 -6.60
CA ILE A 60 11.03 -7.62 -5.73
C ILE A 60 11.73 -6.52 -6.54
N GLU A 61 12.28 -6.85 -7.71
CA GLU A 61 12.84 -5.87 -8.65
C GLU A 61 11.76 -4.96 -9.21
N THR A 62 10.60 -5.50 -9.56
CA THR A 62 9.42 -4.74 -10.02
C THR A 62 8.78 -3.98 -8.86
N ALA A 63 8.88 -4.40 -7.60
CA ALA A 63 8.47 -3.58 -6.46
C ALA A 63 9.48 -2.43 -6.20
N SER A 64 10.76 -2.68 -6.43
CA SER A 64 11.81 -1.64 -6.36
C SER A 64 11.80 -0.70 -7.56
N GLN A 65 11.43 -1.18 -8.74
CA GLN A 65 11.31 -0.41 -9.98
C GLN A 65 9.92 0.21 -10.14
N ASN A 66 8.85 -0.38 -9.63
CA ASN A 66 7.56 0.30 -9.48
C ASN A 66 7.64 1.32 -8.33
N SER A 67 8.54 1.19 -7.36
CA SER A 67 8.89 2.34 -6.51
C SER A 67 9.64 3.46 -7.26
N ALA A 68 10.04 3.24 -8.52
CA ALA A 68 10.70 4.21 -9.41
C ALA A 68 9.89 4.58 -10.68
N LEU A 69 8.86 3.79 -11.05
CA LEU A 69 8.01 3.97 -12.25
C LEU A 69 6.51 4.01 -11.92
N GLU A 70 6.09 3.56 -10.75
CA GLU A 70 5.09 4.30 -9.99
C GLU A 70 5.86 5.50 -9.45
N ALA A 71 6.03 6.48 -10.32
CA ALA A 71 6.09 7.84 -9.85
C ALA A 71 4.85 8.01 -8.98
N LYS A 72 4.98 7.74 -7.67
CA LYS A 72 4.68 8.74 -6.67
C LYS A 72 4.97 10.04 -7.40
N PRO A 73 3.94 10.81 -7.83
CA PRO A 73 4.22 12.02 -8.56
C PRO A 73 5.29 12.68 -7.73
N ALA A 74 6.40 13.03 -8.39
CA ALA A 74 7.45 13.76 -7.72
C ALA A 74 6.76 14.78 -6.80
N PRO A 75 7.40 15.31 -5.76
CA PRO A 75 6.99 16.62 -5.28
C PRO A 75 7.18 17.68 -6.39
N SER A 76 6.71 17.45 -7.64
CA SER A 76 5.88 18.34 -8.43
C SER A 76 5.18 19.26 -7.47
N ARG A 77 5.85 20.38 -7.22
CA ARG A 77 5.33 21.66 -6.76
C ARG A 77 3.94 21.47 -6.21
N ALA A 78 3.86 21.26 -4.88
CA ALA A 78 2.64 21.03 -4.13
C ALA A 78 1.43 21.56 -4.90
N ASN A 79 0.68 20.67 -5.56
CA ASN A 79 -0.46 21.09 -6.35
C ASN A 79 -1.37 21.83 -5.35
N PRO A 80 -1.53 23.17 -5.48
CA PRO A 80 -2.18 23.96 -4.43
C PRO A 80 -3.60 23.46 -4.21
N LEU A 81 -4.25 22.98 -5.28
CA LEU A 81 -5.58 22.39 -5.23
C LEU A 81 -5.63 21.11 -4.39
N ARG A 82 -4.61 20.25 -4.45
CA ARG A 82 -4.52 19.05 -3.60
C ARG A 82 -4.28 19.42 -2.14
N ALA A 83 -3.43 20.41 -1.87
CA ALA A 83 -3.18 20.88 -0.51
C ALA A 83 -4.44 21.48 0.13
N ASP A 84 -5.21 22.26 -0.64
CA ASP A 84 -6.48 22.83 -0.21
C ASP A 84 -7.54 21.75 0.02
N ALA A 85 -7.61 20.74 -0.86
CA ALA A 85 -8.48 19.58 -0.70
C ALA A 85 -8.19 18.85 0.62
N VAL A 86 -6.91 18.57 0.91
CA VAL A 86 -6.47 17.94 2.16
C VAL A 86 -6.84 18.78 3.37
N LYS A 87 -6.62 20.10 3.31
CA LYS A 87 -6.97 21.02 4.39
C LYS A 87 -8.47 21.00 4.66
N LYS A 88 -9.30 21.11 3.63
CA LYS A 88 -10.76 21.06 3.72
C LYS A 88 -11.25 19.73 4.28
N ALA A 89 -10.72 18.61 3.79
CA ALA A 89 -11.04 17.27 4.29
C ALA A 89 -10.75 17.13 5.78
N ARG A 90 -9.58 17.60 6.24
CA ARG A 90 -9.23 17.60 7.67
C ARG A 90 -10.18 18.41 8.50
N THR A 91 -10.57 19.61 8.05
CA THR A 91 -11.56 20.43 8.76
C THR A 91 -12.91 19.72 8.86
N LEU A 92 -13.38 19.08 7.79
CA LEU A 92 -14.65 18.35 7.82
C LEU A 92 -14.61 17.12 8.75
N VAL A 93 -13.48 16.40 8.80
CA VAL A 93 -13.27 15.31 9.76
C VAL A 93 -13.27 15.83 11.20
N GLU A 94 -12.62 16.97 11.47
CA GLU A 94 -12.60 17.59 12.80
C GLU A 94 -14.00 18.04 13.25
N LEU A 95 -14.88 18.39 12.31
CA LEU A 95 -16.29 18.69 12.56
C LEU A 95 -17.15 17.43 12.75
N GLY A 96 -16.60 16.23 12.59
CA GLY A 96 -17.31 14.96 12.78
C GLY A 96 -18.18 14.51 11.60
N ASN A 97 -17.94 15.06 10.41
CA ASN A 97 -18.67 14.62 9.21
C ASN A 97 -18.27 13.18 8.81
N SER A 98 -19.22 12.46 8.21
CA SER A 98 -18.97 11.13 7.66
C SER A 98 -18.09 11.21 6.40
N ALA A 99 -17.40 10.11 6.09
CA ALA A 99 -16.57 10.01 4.89
C ALA A 99 -17.35 10.28 3.60
N GLU A 100 -18.63 9.88 3.54
CA GLU A 100 -19.49 10.10 2.38
C GLU A 100 -19.76 11.59 2.13
N VAL A 101 -20.07 12.35 3.20
CA VAL A 101 -20.30 13.79 3.12
C VAL A 101 -19.03 14.52 2.69
N ILE A 102 -17.87 14.07 3.18
CA ILE A 102 -16.58 14.61 2.78
C ILE A 102 -16.30 14.32 1.31
N ARG A 103 -16.56 13.09 0.84
CA ARG A 103 -16.41 12.69 -0.56
C ARG A 103 -17.24 13.60 -1.46
N GLN A 104 -18.53 13.73 -1.18
CA GLN A 104 -19.44 14.59 -1.94
C GLN A 104 -18.96 16.05 -1.95
N SER A 105 -18.55 16.60 -0.79
CA SER A 105 -18.05 17.97 -0.71
C SER A 105 -16.78 18.21 -1.53
N LEU A 106 -15.91 17.21 -1.64
CA LEU A 106 -14.67 17.30 -2.42
C LEU A 106 -14.92 17.13 -3.92
N THR A 107 -15.82 16.22 -4.31
CA THR A 107 -16.24 16.02 -5.69
C THR A 107 -16.88 17.29 -6.25
N ASP A 108 -17.83 17.88 -5.50
CA ASP A 108 -18.58 19.07 -5.93
C ASP A 108 -17.69 20.31 -6.12
N THR A 109 -16.58 20.41 -5.37
CA THR A 109 -15.78 21.63 -5.32
C THR A 109 -14.44 21.57 -6.03
N MET A 110 -13.89 20.38 -6.30
CA MET A 110 -12.48 20.28 -6.70
C MET A 110 -12.19 19.42 -7.95
N ASN A 111 -13.19 18.88 -8.66
CA ASN A 111 -12.98 18.08 -9.89
C ASN A 111 -11.85 17.03 -9.74
N LEU A 112 -11.77 16.42 -8.56
CA LEU A 112 -10.76 15.40 -8.26
C LEU A 112 -11.26 14.04 -8.72
N THR A 113 -10.32 13.15 -9.04
CA THR A 113 -10.64 11.75 -9.31
C THR A 113 -11.04 11.04 -8.02
N ASP A 114 -11.93 10.05 -8.12
CA ASP A 114 -12.39 9.28 -6.96
C ASP A 114 -11.23 8.67 -6.16
N PHE A 115 -10.20 8.17 -6.86
CA PHE A 115 -9.00 7.63 -6.22
C PHE A 115 -8.25 8.68 -5.37
N ALA A 116 -8.10 9.90 -5.89
CA ALA A 116 -7.43 10.98 -5.16
C ALA A 116 -8.26 11.41 -3.93
N ILE A 117 -9.59 11.39 -4.04
CA ILE A 117 -10.48 11.71 -2.92
C ILE A 117 -10.37 10.67 -1.80
N GLU A 118 -10.35 9.37 -2.14
CA GLU A 118 -10.15 8.30 -1.15
C GLU A 118 -8.82 8.42 -0.40
N GLU A 119 -7.74 8.70 -1.12
CA GLU A 119 -6.42 8.90 -0.52
C GLU A 119 -6.44 10.08 0.47
N ILE A 120 -7.06 11.19 0.09
CA ILE A 120 -7.19 12.39 0.92
C ILE A 120 -8.05 12.12 2.17
N ILE A 121 -9.17 11.43 2.02
CA ILE A 121 -10.06 11.08 3.13
C ILE A 121 -9.34 10.14 4.11
N SER A 122 -8.65 9.12 3.60
CA SER A 122 -7.88 8.18 4.40
C SER A 122 -6.77 8.88 5.19
N ASP A 123 -6.01 9.79 4.55
CA ASP A 123 -5.02 10.63 5.23
C ASP A 123 -5.66 11.49 6.33
N ALA A 124 -6.74 12.21 6.01
CA ALA A 124 -7.41 13.10 6.95
C ALA A 124 -7.92 12.36 8.21
N ILE A 125 -8.55 11.19 8.02
CA ILE A 125 -9.01 10.34 9.13
C ILE A 125 -7.83 9.80 9.94
N GLY A 126 -6.77 9.35 9.26
CA GLY A 126 -5.56 8.84 9.90
C GLY A 126 -4.91 9.88 10.82
N VAL A 127 -4.71 11.09 10.29
CA VAL A 127 -4.15 12.22 11.06
C VAL A 127 -5.04 12.60 12.24
N HIS A 128 -6.36 12.64 12.05
CA HIS A 128 -7.31 12.94 13.13
C HIS A 128 -7.24 11.90 14.26
N LYS A 129 -7.24 10.60 13.93
CA LYS A 129 -7.10 9.52 14.92
C LYS A 129 -5.78 9.62 15.69
N MET A 130 -4.68 9.92 15.01
CA MET A 130 -3.37 10.11 15.67
C MET A 130 -3.38 11.34 16.61
N LYS A 131 -4.02 12.44 16.20
CA LYS A 131 -4.17 13.65 17.02
C LYS A 131 -5.01 13.38 18.27
N MET A 132 -6.13 12.66 18.13
CA MET A 132 -6.97 12.25 19.26
C MET A 132 -6.24 11.34 20.24
N LYS A 133 -5.51 10.32 19.76
CA LYS A 133 -4.71 9.45 20.62
C LYS A 133 -3.64 10.22 21.41
N LYS A 134 -2.95 11.16 20.76
CA LYS A 134 -1.95 12.02 21.42
C LYS A 134 -2.58 12.93 22.47
N ARG A 135 -3.76 13.50 22.20
CA ARG A 135 -4.50 14.32 23.18
C ARG A 135 -4.94 13.48 24.38
N PHE A 136 -5.51 12.29 24.13
CA PHE A 136 -5.93 11.38 25.19
C PHE A 136 -4.74 10.97 26.07
N GLN A 137 -3.62 10.57 25.46
CA GLN A 137 -2.41 10.20 26.19
C GLN A 137 -1.90 11.34 27.10
N LYS A 138 -1.89 12.59 26.61
CA LYS A 138 -1.52 13.75 27.44
C LYS A 138 -2.46 13.95 28.62
N ILE A 139 -3.76 13.83 28.42
CA ILE A 139 -4.76 13.97 29.48
C ILE A 139 -4.57 12.88 30.54
N THR A 140 -4.39 11.62 30.12
CA THR A 140 -4.17 10.49 31.04
C THR A 140 -2.91 10.68 31.89
N VAL A 141 -1.83 11.18 31.30
CA VAL A 141 -0.57 11.45 32.03
C VAL A 141 -0.78 12.56 33.07
N ILE A 142 -1.43 13.66 32.70
CA ILE A 142 -1.70 14.77 33.63
C ILE A 142 -2.61 14.32 34.77
N SER A 143 -3.67 13.56 34.48
CA SER A 143 -4.58 13.05 35.50
C SER A 143 -3.88 12.09 36.47
N ALA A 144 -2.96 11.25 35.97
CA ALA A 144 -2.21 10.32 36.80
C ALA A 144 -1.30 11.07 37.79
N VAL A 145 -0.57 12.09 37.33
CA VAL A 145 0.31 12.90 38.19
C VAL A 145 -0.48 13.64 39.25
N ALA A 146 -1.62 14.25 38.88
CA ALA A 146 -2.49 14.93 39.84
C ALA A 146 -3.02 13.97 40.92
N LEU A 147 -3.45 12.77 40.51
CA LEU A 147 -3.92 11.74 41.44
C LEU A 147 -2.81 11.29 42.40
N THR A 148 -1.59 11.08 41.88
CA THR A 148 -0.43 10.72 42.72
C THR A 148 -0.13 11.81 43.75
N LEU A 149 -0.14 13.09 43.36
CA LEU A 149 0.07 14.20 44.29
C LEU A 149 -0.98 14.22 45.40
N VAL A 150 -2.26 14.05 45.05
CA VAL A 150 -3.36 13.99 46.04
C VAL A 150 -3.17 12.83 47.01
N ILE A 151 -2.83 11.63 46.50
CA ILE A 151 -2.58 10.44 47.34
C ILE A 151 -1.40 10.68 48.28
N THR A 152 -0.30 11.26 47.78
CA THR A 152 0.87 11.56 48.62
C THR A 152 0.53 12.57 49.71
N LEU A 153 -0.23 13.63 49.39
CA LEU A 153 -0.67 14.63 50.36
C LEU A 153 -1.54 14.00 51.45
N LEU A 154 -2.52 13.18 51.07
CA LEU A 154 -3.37 12.46 52.02
C LEU A 154 -2.55 11.56 52.93
N PHE A 155 -1.58 10.81 52.39
CA PHE A 155 -0.70 9.96 53.18
C PHE A 155 0.09 10.75 54.24
N PHE A 156 0.65 11.90 53.86
CA PHE A 156 1.35 12.78 54.80
C PHE A 156 0.42 13.31 55.90
N LEU A 157 -0.80 13.74 55.55
CA LEU A 157 -1.78 14.21 56.53
C LEU A 157 -2.18 13.12 57.52
N THR A 158 -2.39 11.88 57.04
CA THR A 158 -2.73 10.73 57.91
C THR A 158 -1.58 10.25 58.80
N ARG A 159 -0.33 10.64 58.49
CA ARG A 159 0.84 10.30 59.30
C ARG A 159 1.22 11.39 60.30
N LEU A 160 0.79 12.63 60.05
CA LEU A 160 1.07 13.78 60.89
C LEU A 160 0.10 13.91 62.08
N PHE A 161 -1.15 13.47 61.89
CA PHE A 161 -2.19 13.37 62.92
C PHE A 161 -2.26 11.96 63.51
#